data_AF-A0A4S0UQL5-F1
#
_entry.id   AF-A0A4S0UQL5-F1
#
_cell.length_a   1.000
_cell.length_b   1.000
_cell.length_c   1.000
_cell.angle_alpha   90.00
_cell.angle_beta   90.00
_cell.angle_gamma   90.00
#
_symmetry.space_group_name_H-M   'P 1'
#
loop_
_entity.id
_entity.type
_entity.pdbx_description
1 polymer ?
#
loop_
_entity_poly.entity_id
_entity_poly.type
_entity_poly.pdbx_seq_one_letter_code
_entity_poly.pdbx_strand_id
1 'polypeptide(L)'
;VGPASIATFEAKDRALSPAEIRIMLKELENVPTLPTIRVGLKFILLTMVRKSELLEATWDEVDFENAVWSIPKERMKRKKPHNVYLSQQSLDIMIALKTCAANSRY
;
A
#
# COMPACT_ATOMS: atom_id res chain seq x y z
N VAL A 1 -22.42 -25.55 28.45
CA VAL A 1 -20.96 -25.30 28.32
C VAL A 1 -20.72 -24.52 27.05
N GLY A 2 -20.57 -23.20 27.15
CA GLY A 2 -20.23 -22.36 25.99
C GLY A 2 -18.82 -22.69 25.50
N PRO A 3 -18.53 -22.54 24.20
CA PRO A 3 -17.20 -22.85 23.68
C PRO A 3 -16.20 -21.89 24.35
N ALA A 4 -15.38 -22.43 25.26
CA ALA A 4 -14.20 -21.73 25.74
C ALA A 4 -13.31 -21.52 24.51
N SER A 5 -13.05 -20.26 24.16
CA SER A 5 -12.13 -19.91 23.08
C SER A 5 -10.76 -20.54 23.38
N ILE A 6 -10.38 -21.57 22.63
CA ILE A 6 -9.09 -22.28 22.76
C ILE A 6 -7.92 -21.41 22.26
N ALA A 7 -8.17 -20.21 21.72
CA ALA A 7 -7.15 -19.30 21.23
C ALA A 7 -6.86 -18.17 22.23
N THR A 8 -5.65 -18.16 22.78
CA THR A 8 -5.08 -16.99 23.46
C THR A 8 -4.61 -16.00 22.39
N PHE A 9 -5.31 -14.88 22.24
CA PHE A 9 -4.93 -13.83 21.29
C PHE A 9 -3.86 -12.93 21.93
N GLU A 10 -2.60 -13.13 21.57
CA GLU A 10 -1.55 -12.15 21.87
C GLU A 10 -1.44 -11.15 20.74
N ALA A 11 -1.69 -9.87 21.05
CA ALA A 11 -1.54 -8.79 20.09
C ALA A 11 -0.05 -8.62 19.73
N LYS A 12 0.27 -8.69 18.44
CA LYS A 12 1.62 -8.36 17.95
C LYS A 12 1.76 -6.85 17.90
N ASP A 13 2.61 -6.29 18.75
CA ASP A 13 2.87 -4.83 18.82
C ASP A 13 4.20 -4.41 18.14
N ARG A 14 4.90 -5.36 17.50
CA ARG A 14 6.16 -5.05 16.81
C ARG A 14 5.92 -4.27 15.52
N ALA A 15 6.45 -3.07 15.46
CA ALA A 15 6.64 -2.29 14.23
C ALA A 15 8.13 -2.10 13.93
N LEU A 16 8.47 -1.75 12.69
CA LEU A 16 9.85 -1.40 12.33
C LEU A 16 10.22 -0.05 12.96
N SER A 17 11.35 0.00 13.65
CA SER A 17 11.96 1.26 14.08
C SER A 17 12.44 2.08 12.88
N PRO A 18 12.66 3.40 13.02
CA PRO A 18 13.22 4.23 11.95
C PRO A 18 14.58 3.73 11.42
N ALA A 19 15.38 3.09 12.28
CA ALA A 19 16.64 2.47 11.87
C ALA A 19 16.42 1.21 11.02
N GLU A 20 15.51 0.32 11.44
CA GLU A 20 15.14 -0.86 10.66
C GLU A 20 14.49 -0.48 9.32
N ILE A 21 13.69 0.58 9.27
CA ILE A 21 13.10 1.09 8.01
C ILE A 21 14.21 1.50 7.03
N ARG A 22 15.23 2.23 7.49
CA ARG A 22 16.38 2.61 6.64
C ARG A 22 17.13 1.40 6.11
N ILE A 23 17.35 0.40 6.96
CA ILE A 23 17.99 -0.86 6.56
C ILE A 23 17.11 -1.57 5.53
N MET A 24 15.81 -1.70 5.79
CA MET A 24 14.85 -2.33 4.88
C MET A 24 14.85 -1.66 3.50
N LEU A 25 14.78 -0.33 3.45
CA LEU A 25 14.80 0.41 2.18
C LEU A 25 16.09 0.22 1.40
N LYS A 26 17.24 0.12 2.09
CA LYS A 26 18.54 -0.15 1.45
C LYS A 26 18.61 -1.57 0.91
N GLU A 27 18.23 -2.56 1.71
CA GLU A 27 18.28 -3.96 1.31
C GLU A 27 17.26 -4.27 0.22
N LEU A 28 16.12 -3.58 0.19
CA LEU A 28 15.11 -3.74 -0.84
C LEU A 28 15.65 -3.50 -2.25
N GLU A 29 16.68 -2.64 -2.42
CA GLU A 29 17.33 -2.43 -3.72
C GLU A 29 18.17 -3.62 -4.19
N ASN A 30 18.67 -4.43 -3.25
CA ASN A 30 19.51 -5.60 -3.53
C ASN A 30 18.69 -6.88 -3.72
N VAL A 31 17.39 -6.87 -3.42
CA VAL A 31 16.53 -8.04 -3.58
C VAL A 31 16.29 -8.31 -5.06
N PRO A 32 16.60 -9.52 -5.56
CA PRO A 32 16.34 -9.90 -6.95
C PRO A 32 14.84 -10.16 -7.16
N THR A 33 14.08 -9.07 -7.32
CA THR A 33 12.64 -9.10 -7.58
C THR A 33 12.24 -8.07 -8.63
N LEU A 34 10.99 -8.13 -9.07
CA LEU A 34 10.44 -7.20 -10.05
C LEU A 34 10.56 -5.75 -9.52
N PRO A 35 11.02 -4.79 -10.33
CA PRO A 35 11.09 -3.38 -9.92
C PRO A 35 9.77 -2.83 -9.39
N THR A 36 8.65 -3.27 -9.99
CA THR A 36 7.28 -2.90 -9.57
C THR A 36 6.96 -3.33 -8.13
N ILE A 37 7.45 -4.50 -7.69
CA ILE A 37 7.27 -4.96 -6.31
C ILE A 37 8.07 -4.07 -5.34
N ARG A 38 9.29 -3.69 -5.70
CA ARG A 38 10.13 -2.80 -4.86
C ARG A 38 9.46 -1.44 -4.66
N VAL A 39 9.03 -0.80 -5.75
CA VAL A 39 8.36 0.51 -5.65
C VAL A 39 6.99 0.41 -4.98
N GLY A 40 6.25 -0.68 -5.18
CA GLY A 40 4.98 -0.93 -4.49
C GLY A 40 5.15 -1.06 -2.96
N LEU A 41 6.22 -1.72 -2.49
CA LEU A 41 6.52 -1.79 -1.06
C LEU A 41 6.89 -0.43 -0.47
N LYS A 42 7.66 0.39 -1.21
CA LYS A 42 7.94 1.78 -0.80
C LYS A 42 6.66 2.60 -0.72
N PHE A 43 5.76 2.44 -1.69
CA PHE A 43 4.46 3.13 -1.70
C PHE A 43 3.60 2.76 -0.47
N ILE A 44 3.53 1.47 -0.12
CA ILE A 44 2.82 1.02 1.09
C ILE A 44 3.43 1.66 2.34
N LEU A 45 4.76 1.74 2.44
CA LEU A 45 5.41 2.38 3.58
C LEU A 45 5.08 3.88 3.69
N LEU A 46 4.98 4.58 2.56
CA LEU A 46 4.68 6.02 2.53
C LEU A 46 3.21 6.34 2.82
N THR A 47 2.28 5.45 2.46
CA THR A 47 0.84 5.71 2.50
C THR A 47 0.09 4.90 3.56
N MET A 48 0.73 3.84 4.07
CA MET A 48 0.17 2.88 5.04
C MET A 48 -1.12 2.19 4.59
N VAL A 49 -1.39 2.19 3.28
CA VAL A 49 -2.53 1.48 2.69
C VAL A 49 -2.34 -0.02 2.82
N ARG A 50 -3.45 -0.75 2.78
CA ARG A 50 -3.41 -2.21 2.80
C ARG A 50 -2.88 -2.72 1.47
N LYS A 51 -2.11 -3.80 1.51
CA LYS A 51 -1.61 -4.49 0.30
C LYS A 51 -2.72 -4.73 -0.74
N SER A 52 -3.89 -5.20 -0.30
CA SER A 52 -5.03 -5.48 -1.20
C SER A 52 -5.58 -4.22 -1.86
N GLU A 53 -5.57 -3.08 -1.15
CA GLU A 53 -6.05 -1.81 -1.71
C GLU A 53 -5.19 -1.41 -2.91
N LEU A 54 -3.86 -1.51 -2.77
CA LEU A 54 -2.90 -1.21 -3.84
C LEU A 54 -3.00 -2.20 -5.01
N LEU A 55 -3.09 -3.51 -4.74
CA LEU A 55 -3.14 -4.53 -5.79
C LEU A 55 -4.39 -4.47 -6.66
N GLU A 56 -5.51 -4.03 -6.09
CA GLU A 56 -6.80 -3.91 -6.77
C GLU A 56 -7.11 -2.46 -7.18
N ALA A 57 -6.15 -1.55 -7.02
CA ALA A 57 -6.31 -0.16 -7.44
C ALA A 57 -6.52 -0.07 -8.95
N THR A 58 -7.30 0.91 -9.39
CA THR A 58 -7.42 1.22 -10.82
C THR A 58 -7.03 2.67 -11.07
N TRP A 59 -6.55 2.97 -12.27
CA TRP A 59 -6.08 4.33 -12.58
C TRP A 59 -7.18 5.38 -12.48
N ASP A 60 -8.45 5.00 -12.65
CA ASP A 60 -9.61 5.90 -12.51
C ASP A 60 -9.88 6.32 -11.06
N GLU A 61 -9.31 5.61 -10.08
CA GLU A 61 -9.40 6.00 -8.66
C GLU A 61 -8.40 7.10 -8.29
N VAL A 62 -7.40 7.36 -9.13
CA VAL A 62 -6.30 8.28 -8.84
C VAL A 62 -6.47 9.58 -9.61
N ASP A 63 -6.69 10.66 -8.88
CA ASP A 63 -6.57 12.02 -9.37
C ASP A 63 -5.10 12.46 -9.27
N PHE A 64 -4.39 12.39 -10.39
CA PHE A 64 -2.97 12.76 -10.48
C PHE A 64 -2.73 14.27 -10.42
N GLU A 65 -3.74 15.10 -10.72
CA GLU A 65 -3.62 16.56 -10.67
C GLU A 65 -3.71 17.06 -9.23
N ASN A 66 -4.68 16.53 -8.47
CA ASN A 66 -4.89 16.89 -7.07
C ASN A 66 -4.09 16.00 -6.09
N ALA A 67 -3.34 15.02 -6.60
CA ALA A 67 -2.57 14.06 -5.82
C ALA A 67 -3.43 13.30 -4.78
N VAL A 68 -4.61 12.83 -5.19
CA VAL A 68 -5.55 12.09 -4.34
C VAL A 68 -5.88 10.74 -4.95
N TRP A 69 -5.73 9.67 -4.18
CA TRP A 69 -6.26 8.36 -4.53
C TRP A 69 -7.50 8.03 -3.68
N SER A 70 -8.64 7.81 -4.34
CA SER A 70 -9.93 7.59 -3.69
C SER A 70 -10.35 6.12 -3.79
N ILE A 71 -10.14 5.36 -2.72
CA ILE A 71 -10.51 3.93 -2.66
C ILE A 71 -12.03 3.82 -2.48
N PRO A 72 -12.74 3.06 -3.34
CA PRO A 72 -14.18 2.97 -3.35
C PRO A 72 -14.74 2.29 -2.09
N LYS A 73 -15.95 2.69 -1.69
CA LYS A 73 -16.61 2.19 -0.46
C LYS A 73 -16.89 0.69 -0.51
N GLU A 74 -17.04 0.13 -1.71
CA GLU A 74 -17.29 -1.28 -1.98
C GLU A 74 -16.15 -2.17 -1.48
N ARG A 75 -14.91 -1.65 -1.49
CA ARG A 75 -13.72 -2.32 -0.95
C ARG A 75 -13.45 -2.01 0.52
N MET A 76 -14.26 -1.14 1.13
CA MET A 76 -14.05 -0.64 2.49
C MET A 76 -15.03 -1.26 3.50
N LYS A 77 -14.49 -1.80 4.60
CA LYS A 77 -15.30 -2.38 5.71
C LYS A 77 -16.34 -1.41 6.28
N ARG A 78 -16.04 -0.10 6.30
CA ARG A 78 -16.90 0.93 6.88
C ARG A 78 -17.86 1.61 5.89
N LYS A 79 -18.00 1.07 4.66
CA LYS A 79 -18.89 1.58 3.60
C LYS A 79 -18.74 3.08 3.28
N LYS A 80 -17.57 3.66 3.55
CA LYS A 80 -17.19 5.02 3.17
C LYS A 80 -15.97 4.95 2.27
N PRO A 81 -15.88 5.80 1.22
CA PRO A 81 -14.66 5.93 0.44
C PRO A 81 -13.50 6.33 1.35
N HIS A 82 -12.30 5.87 1.03
CA HIS A 82 -11.09 6.24 1.74
C HIS A 82 -10.17 7.02 0.81
N ASN A 83 -9.97 8.30 1.14
CA ASN A 83 -9.09 9.17 0.37
C ASN A 83 -7.68 9.13 0.97
N VAL A 84 -6.70 8.82 0.13
CA VAL A 84 -5.28 8.80 0.42
C VAL A 84 -4.64 9.98 -0.29
N TYR A 85 -4.16 10.96 0.48
CA TYR A 85 -3.43 12.11 -0.06
C TYR A 85 -1.99 11.70 -0.34
N LEU A 86 -1.55 11.86 -1.58
CA LEU A 86 -0.26 11.40 -2.04
C LEU A 86 0.79 12.49 -1.83
N SER A 87 1.86 12.16 -1.11
CA SER A 87 3.07 12.99 -1.11
C SER A 87 3.71 12.95 -2.50
N GLN A 88 4.63 13.89 -2.79
CA GLN A 88 5.36 13.90 -4.06
C GLN A 88 5.98 12.53 -4.38
N GLN A 89 6.64 11.90 -3.41
CA GLN A 89 7.27 10.59 -3.58
C GLN A 89 6.24 9.49 -3.91
N SER A 90 5.08 9.50 -3.25
CA SER A 90 4.02 8.53 -3.52
C SER A 90 3.39 8.74 -4.90
N LEU A 91 3.21 10.00 -5.32
CA LEU A 91 2.68 10.35 -6.63
C LEU A 91 3.65 9.91 -7.74
N ASP A 92 4.95 10.19 -7.58
CA ASP A 92 5.99 9.77 -8.53
C ASP A 92 5.99 8.24 -8.71
N ILE A 93 5.86 7.48 -7.61
CA ILE A 93 5.73 6.02 -7.68
C ILE A 93 4.46 5.61 -8.43
N MET A 94 3.32 6.25 -8.17
CA MET A 94 2.06 5.92 -8.85
C MET A 94 2.15 6.18 -10.36
N ILE A 95 2.80 7.28 -10.76
CA ILE A 95 3.06 7.58 -12.17
C ILE A 95 3.96 6.52 -12.80
N ALA A 96 5.06 6.15 -12.13
CA ALA A 96 5.97 5.11 -12.62
C ALA A 96 5.27 3.76 -12.80
N LEU A 97 4.42 3.36 -11.83
CA LEU A 97 3.61 2.14 -11.93
C LEU A 97 2.65 2.20 -13.12
N LYS A 98 1.95 3.32 -13.33
CA LYS A 98 1.05 3.52 -14.47
C LYS A 98 1.77 3.42 -15.81
N THR A 99 2.98 3.98 -15.91
CA THR A 99 3.81 3.85 -17.12
C THR A 99 4.22 2.40 -17.38
N CYS A 100 4.59 1.64 -16.34
CA CYS A 100 4.94 0.22 -16.49
C CYS A 100 3.75 -0.67 -16.86
N ALA A 101 2.53 -0.27 -16.53
CA ALA A 101 1.32 -1.06 -16.74
C ALA A 101 0.81 -1.08 -18.19
N ALA A 102 1.37 -0.26 -19.10
CA ALA A 102 1.13 -0.31 -20.55
C ALA A 102 -0.36 -0.37 -20.94
N ASN A 103 -1.14 0.67 -20.59
CA ASN A 103 -2.59 0.79 -20.82
C ASN A 103 -3.48 -0.25 -20.12
N SER A 104 -2.92 -1.09 -19.24
CA SER A 104 -3.72 -1.86 -18.29
C SER A 104 -4.62 -0.94 -17.46
N ARG A 105 -5.79 -1.44 -17.06
CA ARG A 105 -6.70 -0.75 -16.12
C ARG A 105 -6.14 -0.70 -14.69
N TYR A 106 -5.25 -1.63 -14.38
CA TYR A 106 -4.56 -1.83 -13.11
C TYR A 106 -3.08 -1.49 -13.22
#